data_AF-A0A1Q7GZE5-F1
#
_entry.id   AF-A0A1Q7GZE5-F1
#
_cell.length_a   1.000
_cell.length_b   1.000
_cell.length_c   1.000
_cell.angle_alpha   90.00
_cell.angle_beta   90.00
_cell.angle_gamma   90.00
#
_symmetry.space_group_name_H-M   'P 1'
#
loop_
_entity.id
_entity.type
_entity.pdbx_description
1 polymer ?
#
loop_
_entity_poly.entity_id
_entity_poly.type
_entity_poly.pdbx_seq_one_letter_code
_entity_poly.pdbx_strand_id
1 'polypeptide(L)'
;MTARSFEALRFFLRRRTALIAILLIVLVVSAGLEGLTAGALFPFVGAIVGQSIENRGGPILQLLTRAVAWIPVQDRVVATMLLLLTCVVLKGITVLVREALIAFAGARIVHEAKQALLARLATAPYTFFVRPTGKDLTYQLTIAPQSLGAILLLLPYIAMQAFTMAVIVVLLFSMDWHLTVLISLAGMAAYGLIKLVSRRVSYAIGKGQAELMLAEHGFAREFLLGIRDIILNRATVFWTGRLEAASDRSRRLYVSDLVWQAVPGVLIEVLFFAGLSALVVYYRLQAGGSSGTLLPVMAARCTD
;
A
#
# COMPACT_ATOMS: atom_id res chain seq x y z
N MET A 1 12.32 -7.80 14.17
CA MET A 1 13.07 -8.64 13.21
C MET A 1 14.40 -9.00 13.84
N THR A 2 14.72 -10.29 13.93
CA THR A 2 15.96 -10.79 14.55
C THR A 2 17.11 -10.80 13.54
N ALA A 3 18.36 -10.63 13.97
CA ALA A 3 19.54 -10.52 13.09
C ALA A 3 19.67 -11.65 12.04
N ARG A 4 19.21 -12.87 12.37
CA ARG A 4 19.19 -14.02 11.45
C ARG A 4 18.23 -13.86 10.26
N SER A 5 17.12 -13.15 10.45
CA SER A 5 16.17 -12.86 9.36
C SER A 5 16.74 -11.86 8.35
N PHE A 6 17.62 -10.96 8.78
CA PHE A 6 18.29 -9.99 7.92
C PHE A 6 19.40 -10.63 7.08
N GLU A 7 20.15 -11.59 7.64
CA GLU A 7 21.16 -12.37 6.88
C GLU A 7 20.53 -13.25 5.81
N ALA A 8 19.41 -13.91 6.10
CA ALA A 8 18.65 -14.67 5.11
C ALA A 8 18.16 -13.75 3.98
N LEU A 9 17.67 -12.56 4.30
CA LEU A 9 17.26 -11.54 3.33
C LEU A 9 18.44 -11.11 2.45
N ARG A 10 19.58 -10.79 3.08
CA ARG A 10 20.82 -10.38 2.40
C ARG A 10 21.35 -11.46 1.47
N PHE A 11 21.26 -12.73 1.87
CA PHE A 11 21.68 -13.87 1.05
C PHE A 11 20.85 -13.98 -0.24
N PHE A 12 19.53 -13.79 -0.16
CA PHE A 12 18.66 -13.79 -1.34
C PHE A 12 18.81 -12.50 -2.19
N LEU A 13 18.95 -11.32 -1.57
CA LEU A 13 19.11 -10.03 -2.28
C LEU A 13 20.42 -9.93 -3.05
N ARG A 14 21.53 -10.40 -2.46
CA ARG A 14 22.88 -10.27 -3.05
C ARG A 14 23.04 -11.06 -4.35
N ARG A 15 22.22 -12.09 -4.57
CA ARG A 15 22.26 -12.93 -5.78
C ARG A 15 21.56 -12.29 -6.99
N ARG A 16 20.76 -11.21 -6.81
CA ARG A 16 19.93 -10.62 -7.88
C ARG A 16 19.92 -9.10 -7.90
N THR A 17 21.11 -8.49 -7.93
CA THR A 17 21.29 -7.03 -8.05
C THR A 17 20.61 -6.43 -9.29
N ALA A 18 20.56 -7.16 -10.41
CA ALA A 18 19.96 -6.66 -11.66
C ALA A 18 18.43 -6.47 -11.59
N LEU A 19 17.69 -7.44 -11.02
CA LEU A 19 16.23 -7.29 -10.85
C LEU A 19 15.88 -6.19 -9.84
N ILE A 20 16.68 -6.07 -8.78
CA ILE A 20 16.51 -5.01 -7.77
C ILE A 20 16.82 -3.65 -8.39
N ALA A 21 17.86 -3.55 -9.23
CA ALA A 21 18.19 -2.31 -9.94
C ALA A 21 17.08 -1.90 -10.91
N ILE A 22 16.53 -2.83 -11.69
CA ILE A 22 15.39 -2.55 -12.58
C ILE A 22 14.17 -2.09 -11.77
N LEU A 23 13.84 -2.78 -10.68
CA LEU A 23 12.76 -2.38 -9.79
C LEU A 23 12.97 -0.98 -9.23
N LEU A 24 14.19 -0.64 -8.82
CA LEU A 24 14.55 0.67 -8.29
C LEU A 24 14.40 1.77 -9.36
N ILE A 25 14.85 1.52 -10.59
CA ILE A 25 14.70 2.46 -11.71
C ILE A 25 13.21 2.72 -11.98
N VAL A 26 12.41 1.65 -12.11
CA VAL A 26 10.96 1.77 -12.34
C VAL A 26 10.28 2.50 -11.17
N LEU A 27 10.75 2.27 -9.93
CA LEU A 27 10.32 2.99 -8.73
C LEU A 27 10.49 4.50 -8.87
N VAL A 28 11.71 4.92 -9.23
CA VAL A 28 12.09 6.33 -9.31
C VAL A 28 11.29 7.03 -10.40
N VAL A 29 11.14 6.37 -11.56
CA VAL A 29 10.33 6.89 -12.67
C VAL A 29 8.86 7.01 -12.26
N SER A 30 8.30 5.99 -11.61
CA SER A 30 6.90 6.00 -11.15
C SER A 30 6.63 7.09 -10.12
N ALA A 31 7.53 7.28 -9.14
CA ALA A 31 7.39 8.31 -8.11
C ALA A 31 7.54 9.72 -8.71
N GLY A 32 8.46 9.89 -9.66
CA GLY A 32 8.60 11.14 -10.41
C GLY A 32 7.34 11.49 -11.18
N LEU A 33 6.74 10.53 -11.88
CA LEU A 33 5.46 10.72 -12.59
C LEU A 33 4.30 11.01 -11.64
N GLU A 34 4.26 10.40 -10.45
CA GLU A 34 3.27 10.74 -9.42
C GLU A 34 3.40 12.21 -8.98
N GLY A 35 4.62 12.66 -8.68
CA GLY A 35 4.90 14.07 -8.39
C GLY A 35 4.50 14.99 -9.54
N LEU A 36 4.87 14.64 -10.78
CA LEU A 36 4.53 15.41 -11.97
C LEU A 36 3.01 15.51 -12.19
N THR A 37 2.25 14.41 -12.05
CA THR A 37 0.78 14.46 -12.14
C THR A 37 0.17 15.33 -11.05
N ALA A 38 0.67 15.26 -9.81
CA ALA A 38 0.21 16.10 -8.71
C ALA A 38 0.51 17.58 -9.00
N GLY A 39 1.71 17.89 -9.49
CA GLY A 39 2.11 19.23 -9.90
C GLY A 39 1.31 19.76 -11.09
N ALA A 40 0.96 18.92 -12.06
CA ALA A 40 0.20 19.27 -13.25
C ALA A 40 -1.27 19.64 -12.97
N LEU A 41 -1.83 19.23 -11.83
CA LEU A 41 -3.17 19.66 -11.40
C LEU A 41 -3.23 21.17 -11.13
N PHE A 42 -2.14 21.77 -10.66
CA PHE A 42 -2.11 23.18 -10.31
C PHE A 42 -2.27 24.13 -11.51
N PRO A 43 -1.48 24.01 -12.60
CA PRO A 43 -1.71 24.84 -13.77
C PRO A 43 -3.09 24.58 -14.39
N PHE A 44 -3.65 23.36 -14.26
CA PHE A 44 -4.99 23.05 -14.76
C PHE A 44 -6.07 23.83 -14.00
N VAL A 45 -6.03 23.79 -12.66
CA VAL A 45 -6.94 24.58 -11.82
C VAL A 45 -6.73 26.08 -12.06
N GLY A 46 -5.48 26.53 -12.16
CA GLY A 46 -5.16 27.94 -12.47
C GLY A 46 -5.71 28.40 -13.82
N ALA A 47 -5.63 27.56 -14.85
CA ALA A 47 -6.17 27.86 -16.18
C ALA A 47 -7.70 27.99 -16.19
N ILE A 48 -8.42 27.20 -15.38
CA ILE A 48 -9.88 27.27 -15.25
C ILE A 48 -10.32 28.49 -14.42
N VAL A 49 -9.62 28.75 -13.31
CA VAL A 49 -9.97 29.84 -12.38
C VAL A 49 -9.54 31.22 -12.93
N GLY A 50 -8.76 31.26 -14.02
CA GLY A 50 -8.30 32.49 -14.64
C GLY A 50 -7.25 33.26 -13.84
N GLN A 51 -6.73 32.66 -12.76
CA GLN A 51 -5.62 33.21 -11.99
C GLN A 51 -4.32 32.66 -12.55
N SER A 52 -3.50 33.52 -13.15
CA SER A 52 -2.13 33.19 -13.51
C SER A 52 -1.32 32.98 -12.22
N ILE A 53 -1.18 31.71 -11.80
CA ILE A 53 -0.32 31.25 -10.69
C ILE A 53 1.18 31.40 -11.06
N GLU A 54 1.49 32.25 -12.04
CA GLU A 54 2.81 32.43 -12.67
C GLU A 54 3.85 32.94 -11.68
N ASN A 55 3.43 33.61 -10.59
CA ASN A 55 4.30 34.17 -9.55
C ASN A 55 4.23 33.48 -8.17
N ARG A 56 3.40 32.45 -7.97
CA ARG A 56 3.35 31.72 -6.69
C ARG A 56 3.95 30.32 -6.73
N GLY A 57 4.38 29.85 -7.90
CA GLY A 57 4.95 28.53 -8.04
C GLY A 57 6.48 28.53 -8.01
N GLY A 58 7.09 27.76 -7.11
CA GLY A 58 8.54 27.56 -7.12
C GLY A 58 9.07 26.89 -8.40
N PRO A 59 10.39 26.60 -8.47
CA PRO A 59 11.10 26.26 -9.70
C PRO A 59 10.50 25.08 -10.49
N ILE A 60 9.88 24.12 -9.80
CA ILE A 60 9.24 22.94 -10.41
C ILE A 60 7.97 23.32 -11.20
N LEU A 61 7.17 24.26 -10.70
CA LEU A 61 5.98 24.75 -11.39
C LEU A 61 6.33 25.59 -12.61
N GLN A 62 7.43 26.34 -12.55
CA GLN A 62 7.94 27.10 -13.69
C GLN A 62 8.43 26.17 -14.80
N LEU A 63 8.99 25.01 -14.46
CA LEU A 63 9.36 23.99 -15.44
C LEU A 63 8.11 23.37 -16.09
N LEU A 64 7.06 23.10 -15.30
CA LEU A 64 5.79 22.59 -15.81
C LEU A 64 5.05 23.59 -16.69
N THR A 65 5.00 24.87 -16.32
CA THR A 65 4.38 25.92 -17.15
C THR A 65 5.18 26.19 -18.42
N ARG A 66 6.51 26.08 -18.38
CA ARG A 66 7.35 26.08 -19.59
C ARG A 66 7.06 24.86 -20.46
N ALA A 67 6.86 23.68 -19.89
CA ALA A 67 6.50 22.48 -20.66
C ALA A 67 5.12 22.64 -21.37
N VAL A 68 4.17 23.35 -20.75
CA VAL A 68 2.89 23.71 -21.40
C VAL A 68 3.11 24.63 -22.62
N ALA A 69 4.09 25.54 -22.57
CA ALA A 69 4.39 26.45 -23.66
C ALA A 69 4.98 25.77 -24.92
N TRP A 70 5.46 24.52 -24.79
CA TRP A 70 5.92 23.71 -25.93
C TRP A 70 4.76 23.02 -26.68
N ILE A 71 3.55 23.05 -26.12
CA ILE A 71 2.36 22.47 -26.74
C ILE A 71 1.78 23.51 -27.71
N PRO A 72 1.69 23.22 -29.02
CA PRO A 72 1.27 24.18 -30.05
C PRO A 72 -0.25 24.35 -30.09
N VAL A 73 -0.87 24.74 -28.98
CA VAL A 73 -2.30 24.98 -28.85
C VAL A 73 -2.50 26.39 -28.31
N GLN A 74 -3.27 27.22 -29.04
CA GLN A 74 -3.51 28.62 -28.68
C GLN A 74 -4.29 28.77 -27.37
N ASP A 75 -5.07 27.75 -27.01
CA ASP A 75 -5.92 27.74 -25.83
C ASP A 75 -5.20 27.10 -24.62
N ARG A 76 -4.88 27.92 -23.62
CA ARG A 76 -4.06 27.53 -22.44
C ARG A 76 -4.71 26.43 -21.61
N VAL A 77 -6.04 26.39 -21.59
CA VAL A 77 -6.81 25.36 -20.88
C VAL A 77 -6.65 23.99 -21.56
N VAL A 78 -6.79 23.95 -22.88
CA VAL A 78 -6.66 22.72 -23.68
C VAL A 78 -5.23 22.17 -23.61
N ALA A 79 -4.22 23.05 -23.69
CA ALA A 79 -2.82 22.65 -23.56
C ALA A 79 -2.52 22.00 -22.20
N THR A 80 -3.05 22.58 -21.11
CA THR A 80 -2.83 22.05 -19.76
C THR A 80 -3.60 20.76 -19.50
N MET A 81 -4.80 20.63 -20.07
CA MET A 81 -5.59 19.40 -20.01
C MET A 81 -4.91 18.25 -20.76
N LEU A 82 -4.32 18.53 -21.93
CA LEU A 82 -3.57 17.54 -22.71
C LEU A 82 -2.33 17.07 -21.94
N LEU A 83 -1.56 18.01 -21.34
CA LEU A 83 -0.42 17.67 -20.48
C LEU A 83 -0.83 16.76 -19.32
N LEU A 84 -1.90 17.13 -18.60
CA LEU A 84 -2.41 16.36 -17.49
C LEU A 84 -2.82 14.96 -17.93
N LEU A 85 -3.55 14.84 -19.05
CA LEU A 85 -3.96 13.56 -19.61
C LEU A 85 -2.75 12.70 -19.97
N THR A 86 -1.74 13.26 -20.64
CA THR A 86 -0.50 12.54 -20.97
C THR A 86 0.22 12.06 -19.70
N CYS A 87 0.32 12.90 -18.66
CA CYS A 87 0.93 12.52 -17.40
C CYS A 87 0.16 11.40 -16.69
N VAL A 88 -1.18 11.46 -16.68
CA VAL A 88 -2.04 10.43 -16.06
C VAL A 88 -1.91 9.10 -16.79
N VAL A 89 -1.88 9.11 -18.12
CA VAL A 89 -1.69 7.89 -18.93
C VAL A 89 -0.30 7.29 -18.69
N LEU A 90 0.76 8.09 -18.74
CA LEU A 90 2.13 7.64 -18.45
C LEU A 90 2.26 7.08 -17.04
N LYS A 91 1.67 7.75 -16.04
CA LYS A 91 1.58 7.26 -14.67
C LYS A 91 0.87 5.90 -14.63
N GLY A 92 -0.28 5.76 -15.30
CA GLY A 92 -1.03 4.50 -15.34
C GLY A 92 -0.19 3.35 -15.89
N ILE A 93 0.51 3.56 -17.00
CA ILE A 93 1.39 2.55 -17.60
C ILE A 93 2.52 2.17 -16.66
N THR A 94 3.22 3.16 -16.07
CA THR A 94 4.34 2.88 -15.15
C THR A 94 3.91 2.19 -13.87
N VAL A 95 2.74 2.54 -13.33
CA VAL A 95 2.12 1.83 -12.19
C VAL A 95 1.85 0.37 -12.56
N LEU A 96 1.25 0.09 -13.71
CA LEU A 96 0.97 -1.28 -14.15
C LEU A 96 2.26 -2.10 -14.35
N VAL A 97 3.25 -1.54 -15.03
CA VAL A 97 4.57 -2.18 -15.23
C VAL A 97 5.24 -2.48 -13.88
N ARG A 98 5.14 -1.54 -12.94
CA ARG A 98 5.68 -1.69 -11.58
C ARG A 98 5.00 -2.84 -10.83
N GLU A 99 3.67 -2.88 -10.79
CA GLU A 99 2.93 -3.96 -10.11
C GLU A 99 3.24 -5.33 -10.74
N ALA A 100 3.32 -5.40 -12.07
CA ALA A 100 3.69 -6.62 -12.79
C ALA A 100 5.11 -7.09 -12.44
N LEU A 101 6.08 -6.17 -12.37
CA LEU A 101 7.47 -6.50 -12.01
C LEU A 101 7.60 -6.96 -10.55
N ILE A 102 6.90 -6.30 -9.63
CA ILE A 102 6.86 -6.68 -8.21
C ILE A 102 6.27 -8.10 -8.10
N ALA A 103 5.13 -8.36 -8.73
CA ALA A 103 4.48 -9.67 -8.73
C ALA A 103 5.40 -10.76 -9.33
N PHE A 104 6.04 -10.48 -10.47
CA PHE A 104 6.97 -11.41 -11.12
C PHE A 104 8.19 -11.72 -10.25
N ALA A 105 8.81 -10.69 -9.67
CA ALA A 105 9.95 -10.86 -8.77
C ALA A 105 9.57 -11.70 -7.55
N GLY A 106 8.41 -11.44 -6.95
CA GLY A 106 7.88 -12.20 -5.82
C GLY A 106 7.62 -13.66 -6.15
N ALA A 107 6.89 -13.92 -7.23
CA ALA A 107 6.57 -15.28 -7.67
C ALA A 107 7.84 -16.10 -7.94
N ARG A 108 8.84 -15.49 -8.57
CA ARG A 108 10.12 -16.14 -8.86
C ARG A 108 10.91 -16.48 -7.59
N ILE A 109 10.96 -15.57 -6.62
CA ILE A 109 11.60 -15.82 -5.32
C ILE A 109 10.93 -16.98 -4.59
N VAL A 110 9.59 -17.00 -4.56
CA VAL A 110 8.82 -18.10 -3.95
C VAL A 110 9.12 -19.42 -4.65
N HIS A 111 9.14 -19.42 -5.98
CA HIS A 111 9.43 -20.63 -6.77
C HIS A 111 10.81 -21.20 -6.47
N GLU A 112 11.84 -20.35 -6.45
CA GLU A 112 13.21 -20.77 -6.15
C GLU A 112 13.38 -21.23 -4.71
N ALA A 113 12.73 -20.57 -3.75
CA ALA A 113 12.70 -20.99 -2.36
C ALA A 113 12.07 -22.39 -2.22
N LYS A 114 10.95 -22.66 -2.92
CA LYS A 114 10.33 -23.98 -2.98
C LYS A 114 11.27 -25.03 -3.55
N GLN A 115 11.92 -24.75 -4.68
CA GLN A 115 12.88 -25.68 -5.29
C GLN A 115 14.08 -25.98 -4.40
N ALA A 116 14.67 -24.96 -3.77
CA ALA A 116 15.81 -25.14 -2.88
C ALA A 116 15.44 -25.94 -1.62
N LEU A 117 14.25 -25.71 -1.07
CA LEU A 117 13.74 -26.45 0.08
C LEU A 117 13.47 -27.92 -0.27
N LEU A 118 12.87 -28.17 -1.43
CA LEU A 118 12.63 -29.52 -1.94
C LEU A 118 13.94 -30.27 -2.20
N ALA A 119 14.92 -29.63 -2.84
CA ALA A 119 16.23 -30.24 -3.08
C ALA A 119 16.94 -30.64 -1.78
N ARG A 120 16.88 -29.81 -0.74
CA ARG A 120 17.44 -30.13 0.58
C ARG A 120 16.71 -31.27 1.27
N LEU A 121 15.38 -31.31 1.16
CA LEU A 121 14.58 -32.40 1.71
C LEU A 121 14.83 -33.72 0.98
N ALA A 122 15.03 -33.69 -0.34
CA ALA A 122 15.35 -34.89 -1.12
C ALA A 122 16.68 -35.54 -0.70
N THR A 123 17.64 -34.75 -0.22
CA THR A 123 18.94 -35.25 0.28
C THR A 123 18.94 -35.57 1.78
N ALA A 124 17.83 -35.37 2.49
CA ALA A 124 17.79 -35.55 3.94
C ALA A 124 17.73 -37.04 4.32
N PRO A 125 18.38 -37.46 5.42
CA PRO A 125 18.34 -38.85 5.88
C PRO A 125 16.92 -39.26 6.27
N TYR A 126 16.54 -40.52 6.04
CA TYR A 126 15.20 -41.03 6.32
C TYR A 126 14.76 -40.81 7.79
N THR A 127 15.72 -40.82 8.72
CA THR A 127 15.51 -40.51 10.14
C THR A 127 14.91 -39.13 10.41
N PHE A 128 15.08 -38.18 9.48
CA PHE A 128 14.46 -36.86 9.55
C PHE A 128 12.94 -36.91 9.31
N PHE A 129 12.47 -37.81 8.45
CA PHE A 129 11.05 -37.97 8.13
C PHE A 129 10.31 -38.81 9.17
N VAL A 130 11.00 -39.78 9.79
CA VAL A 130 10.42 -40.67 10.80
C VAL A 130 10.35 -40.01 12.19
N ARG A 131 11.22 -39.03 12.47
CA ARG A 131 11.13 -38.27 13.71
C ARG A 131 9.81 -37.49 13.74
N PRO A 132 9.02 -37.57 14.83
CA PRO A 132 7.88 -36.69 15.06
C PRO A 132 8.39 -35.27 15.29
N THR A 133 8.75 -34.61 14.20
CA THR A 133 8.95 -33.18 14.19
C THR A 133 7.53 -32.63 14.23
N GLY A 134 7.10 -32.02 15.34
CA GLY A 134 5.75 -31.45 15.51
C GLY A 134 5.42 -30.29 14.57
N LYS A 135 6.01 -30.26 13.37
CA LYS A 135 5.87 -29.27 12.32
C LYS A 135 5.51 -30.01 11.04
N ASP A 136 4.37 -29.67 10.47
CA ASP A 136 3.91 -30.28 9.23
C ASP A 136 4.87 -29.92 8.07
N LEU A 137 5.54 -30.94 7.51
CA LEU A 137 6.48 -30.74 6.40
C LEU A 137 5.76 -30.20 5.15
N THR A 138 4.49 -30.58 4.96
CA THR A 138 3.64 -30.06 3.89
C THR A 138 3.50 -28.55 4.01
N TYR A 139 3.16 -28.04 5.20
CA TYR A 139 3.10 -26.60 5.48
C TYR A 139 4.44 -25.88 5.22
N GLN A 140 5.57 -26.47 5.63
CA GLN A 140 6.89 -25.88 5.40
C GLN A 140 7.30 -25.82 3.91
N LEU A 141 6.82 -26.76 3.10
CA LEU A 141 7.06 -26.79 1.66
C LEU A 141 6.15 -25.83 0.87
N THR A 142 4.91 -25.65 1.32
CA THR A 142 3.91 -24.89 0.54
C THR A 142 3.74 -23.46 1.02
N ILE A 143 3.53 -23.25 2.32
CA ILE A 143 3.08 -21.98 2.90
C ILE A 143 4.25 -21.13 3.40
N ALA A 144 5.27 -21.74 4.02
CA ALA A 144 6.43 -20.99 4.50
C ALA A 144 7.21 -20.24 3.40
N PRO A 145 7.37 -20.79 2.17
CA PRO A 145 8.01 -20.05 1.08
C PRO A 145 7.13 -18.91 0.55
N GLN A 146 5.80 -19.05 0.60
CA GLN A 146 4.87 -18.00 0.19
C GLN A 146 4.92 -16.80 1.13
N SER A 147 4.96 -17.04 2.45
CA SER A 147 5.10 -15.97 3.45
C SER A 147 6.46 -15.26 3.36
N LEU A 148 7.54 -15.99 3.03
CA LEU A 148 8.84 -15.38 2.72
C LEU A 148 8.78 -14.46 1.50
N GLY A 149 8.10 -14.88 0.42
CA GLY A 149 7.87 -14.06 -0.76
C GLY A 149 7.15 -12.75 -0.43
N ALA A 150 6.08 -12.82 0.36
CA ALA A 150 5.32 -11.64 0.79
C ALA A 150 6.18 -10.65 1.60
N ILE A 151 7.04 -11.14 2.51
CA ILE A 151 7.95 -10.29 3.29
C ILE A 151 9.02 -9.65 2.41
N LEU A 152 9.56 -10.40 1.44
CA LEU A 152 10.56 -9.90 0.49
C LEU A 152 9.99 -8.83 -0.44
N LEU A 153 8.69 -8.89 -0.76
CA LEU A 153 7.97 -7.86 -1.51
C LEU A 153 7.66 -6.60 -0.69
N LEU A 154 7.53 -6.74 0.64
CA LEU A 154 7.22 -5.65 1.54
C LEU A 154 8.35 -4.60 1.62
N LEU A 155 9.61 -5.02 1.49
CA LEU A 155 10.77 -4.12 1.51
C LEU A 155 10.78 -3.10 0.35
N PRO A 156 10.74 -3.53 -0.94
CA PRO A 156 10.71 -2.60 -2.06
C PRO A 156 9.45 -1.74 -2.05
N TYR A 157 8.32 -2.28 -1.57
CA TYR A 157 7.09 -1.52 -1.40
C TYR A 157 7.23 -0.38 -0.37
N ILE A 158 7.81 -0.65 0.81
CA ILE A 158 8.06 0.39 1.82
C ILE A 158 9.05 1.43 1.30
N ALA A 159 10.14 1.00 0.66
CA ALA A 159 11.13 1.91 0.08
C ALA A 159 10.50 2.82 -0.98
N MET A 160 9.57 2.29 -1.78
CA MET A 160 8.78 3.05 -2.75
C MET A 160 7.91 4.09 -2.08
N GLN A 161 7.09 3.66 -1.12
CA GLN A 161 6.17 4.55 -0.43
C GLN A 161 6.92 5.73 0.19
N ALA A 162 8.09 5.47 0.78
CA ALA A 162 8.96 6.48 1.33
C ALA A 162 9.52 7.43 0.27
N PHE A 163 9.93 6.91 -0.90
CA PHE A 163 10.45 7.73 -1.99
C PHE A 163 9.37 8.60 -2.64
N THR A 164 8.19 8.03 -2.94
CA THR A 164 7.02 8.81 -3.38
C THR A 164 6.66 9.90 -2.39
N MET A 165 6.59 9.57 -1.08
CA MET A 165 6.35 10.57 -0.04
C MET A 165 7.41 11.69 -0.07
N ALA A 166 8.68 11.35 -0.21
CA ALA A 166 9.76 12.34 -0.28
C ALA A 166 9.60 13.27 -1.50
N VAL A 167 9.29 12.73 -2.68
CA VAL A 167 9.05 13.52 -3.90
C VAL A 167 7.86 14.47 -3.71
N ILE A 168 6.76 13.99 -3.14
CA ILE A 168 5.57 14.81 -2.86
C ILE A 168 5.91 15.92 -1.86
N VAL A 169 6.63 15.61 -0.78
CA VAL A 169 7.04 16.61 0.22
C VAL A 169 7.95 17.67 -0.40
N VAL A 170 8.93 17.27 -1.21
CA VAL A 170 9.81 18.21 -1.93
C VAL A 170 9.00 19.11 -2.88
N LEU A 171 8.03 18.52 -3.59
CA LEU A 171 7.15 19.26 -4.49
C LEU A 171 6.30 20.28 -3.72
N LEU A 172 5.65 19.88 -2.63
CA LEU A 172 4.86 20.74 -1.76
C LEU A 172 5.70 21.87 -1.18
N PHE A 173 6.91 21.54 -0.68
CA PHE A 173 7.83 22.51 -0.09
C PHE A 173 8.28 23.56 -1.13
N SER A 174 8.43 23.13 -2.38
CA SER A 174 8.69 24.05 -3.50
C SER A 174 7.51 24.96 -3.83
N MET A 175 6.27 24.65 -3.42
CA MET A 175 5.12 25.53 -3.64
C MET A 175 4.97 26.53 -2.49
N ASP A 176 4.82 26.03 -1.27
CA ASP A 176 4.66 26.84 -0.07
C ASP A 176 5.11 26.06 1.16
N TRP A 177 6.14 26.55 1.84
CA TRP A 177 6.69 25.90 3.02
C TRP A 177 5.73 25.91 4.21
N HIS A 178 4.85 26.92 4.35
CA HIS A 178 3.89 26.99 5.46
C HIS A 178 2.80 25.93 5.33
N LEU A 179 2.20 25.82 4.14
CA LEU A 179 1.21 24.79 3.83
C LEU A 179 1.81 23.39 3.96
N THR A 180 3.06 23.21 3.54
CA THR A 180 3.77 21.93 3.65
C THR A 180 3.98 21.51 5.09
N VAL A 181 4.41 22.42 5.97
CA VAL A 181 4.60 22.14 7.39
C VAL A 181 3.26 21.81 8.06
N LEU A 182 2.20 22.56 7.76
CA LEU A 182 0.86 22.30 8.29
C LEU A 182 0.35 20.90 7.90
N ILE A 183 0.43 20.56 6.60
CA ILE A 183 -0.01 19.26 6.08
C ILE A 183 0.85 18.12 6.64
N SER A 184 2.17 18.32 6.73
CA SER A 184 3.09 17.33 7.29
C SER A 184 2.82 17.06 8.77
N LEU A 185 2.53 18.11 9.55
CA LEU A 185 2.17 17.98 10.96
C LEU A 185 0.83 17.24 11.12
N ALA A 186 -0.18 17.60 10.32
CA ALA A 186 -1.48 16.92 10.31
C ALA A 186 -1.34 15.44 9.92
N GLY A 187 -0.54 15.14 8.90
CA GLY A 187 -0.23 13.78 8.49
C GLY A 187 0.50 12.98 9.56
N MET A 188 1.45 13.60 10.27
CA MET A 188 2.19 12.96 11.36
C MET A 188 1.29 12.69 12.58
N ALA A 189 0.37 13.59 12.89
CA ALA A 189 -0.63 13.40 13.93
C ALA A 189 -1.60 12.25 13.58
N ALA A 190 -2.10 12.21 12.35
CA ALA A 190 -2.94 11.12 11.85
C ALA A 190 -2.19 9.78 11.89
N TYR A 191 -0.93 9.74 11.44
CA TYR A 191 -0.09 8.55 11.54
C TYR A 191 0.12 8.10 13.00
N GLY A 192 0.33 9.04 13.92
CA GLY A 192 0.45 8.76 15.35
C GLY A 192 -0.80 8.10 15.93
N LEU A 193 -1.98 8.63 15.61
CA LEU A 193 -3.27 8.06 16.01
C LEU A 193 -3.45 6.63 15.47
N ILE A 194 -3.19 6.43 14.17
CA ILE A 194 -3.30 5.12 13.54
C ILE A 194 -2.33 4.13 14.19
N LYS A 195 -1.08 4.53 14.40
CA LYS A 195 -0.05 3.67 15.02
C LYS A 195 -0.45 3.22 16.42
N LEU A 196 -1.09 4.09 17.19
CA LEU A 196 -1.55 3.79 18.54
C LEU A 196 -2.66 2.73 18.53
N VAL A 197 -3.58 2.83 17.57
CA VAL A 197 -4.65 1.86 17.33
C VAL A 197 -4.10 0.54 16.81
N SER A 198 -3.24 0.56 15.76
CA SER A 198 -2.70 -0.64 15.14
C SER A 198 -1.76 -1.44 16.05
N ARG A 199 -0.95 -0.78 16.90
CA ARG A 199 0.01 -1.47 17.79
C ARG A 199 -0.68 -2.36 18.82
N ARG A 200 -1.86 -2.00 19.31
CA ARG A 200 -2.57 -2.80 20.32
C ARG A 200 -3.14 -4.10 19.77
N VAL A 201 -3.32 -4.20 18.45
CA VAL A 201 -4.15 -5.24 17.85
C VAL A 201 -3.35 -6.15 16.91
N SER A 202 -2.50 -5.57 16.05
CA SER A 202 -1.87 -6.28 14.94
C SER A 202 -0.91 -7.40 15.38
N TYR A 203 -0.28 -7.27 16.55
CA TYR A 203 0.66 -8.28 17.05
C TYR A 203 -0.04 -9.52 17.66
N ALA A 204 -1.20 -9.33 18.29
CA ALA A 204 -1.97 -10.41 18.90
C ALA A 204 -2.71 -11.25 17.84
N ILE A 205 -3.24 -10.58 16.82
CA ILE A 205 -4.00 -11.24 15.74
C ILE A 205 -3.07 -12.07 14.84
N GLY A 206 -1.92 -11.53 14.43
CA GLY A 206 -1.01 -12.23 13.51
C GLY A 206 -0.40 -13.51 14.10
N LYS A 207 -0.06 -13.51 15.40
CA LYS A 207 0.46 -14.71 16.08
C LYS A 207 -0.64 -15.77 16.24
N GLY A 208 -1.85 -15.35 16.59
CA GLY A 208 -3.01 -16.23 16.73
C GLY A 208 -3.42 -16.89 15.41
N GLN A 209 -3.41 -16.16 14.30
CA GLN A 209 -3.71 -16.73 12.97
C GLN A 209 -2.67 -17.78 12.55
N ALA A 210 -1.37 -17.52 12.75
CA ALA A 210 -0.33 -18.47 12.36
C ALA A 210 -0.41 -19.81 13.12
N GLU A 211 -0.73 -19.77 14.43
CA GLU A 211 -0.90 -20.97 15.26
C GLU A 211 -2.18 -21.75 14.88
N LEU A 212 -3.28 -21.04 14.55
CA LEU A 212 -4.54 -21.67 14.14
C LEU A 212 -4.47 -22.29 12.74
N MET A 213 -3.77 -21.64 11.80
CA MET A 213 -3.59 -22.15 10.45
C MET A 213 -2.81 -23.48 10.44
N LEU A 214 -1.82 -23.61 11.33
CA LEU A 214 -1.10 -24.88 11.55
C LEU A 214 -2.01 -25.98 12.13
N ALA A 215 -2.90 -25.62 13.05
CA ALA A 215 -3.86 -26.56 13.63
C ALA A 215 -4.92 -27.02 12.62
N GLU A 216 -5.43 -26.12 11.78
CA GLU A 216 -6.38 -26.45 10.70
C GLU A 216 -5.75 -27.39 9.64
N HIS A 217 -4.50 -27.14 9.23
CA HIS A 217 -3.79 -28.05 8.30
C HIS A 217 -3.52 -29.43 8.92
N GLY A 218 -3.16 -29.49 10.20
CA GLY A 218 -3.00 -30.74 10.93
C GLY A 218 -4.29 -31.56 10.97
N PHE A 219 -5.43 -30.91 11.25
CA PHE A 219 -6.74 -31.55 11.26
C PHE A 219 -7.14 -32.08 9.87
N ALA A 220 -6.98 -31.27 8.81
CA ALA A 220 -7.32 -31.69 7.45
C ALA A 220 -6.52 -32.94 7.03
N ARG A 221 -5.25 -33.01 7.42
CA ARG A 221 -4.41 -34.17 7.17
C ARG A 221 -4.86 -35.41 7.96
N GLU A 222 -5.19 -35.26 9.24
CA GLU A 222 -5.71 -36.35 10.08
C GLU A 222 -7.02 -36.91 9.51
N PHE A 223 -7.93 -36.02 9.09
CA PHE A 223 -9.19 -36.38 8.46
C PHE A 223 -9.00 -37.13 7.13
N LEU A 224 -8.11 -36.65 6.25
CA LEU A 224 -7.86 -37.28 4.95
C LEU A 224 -7.19 -38.65 5.09
N LEU A 225 -6.24 -38.80 6.02
CA LEU A 225 -5.58 -40.08 6.28
C LEU A 225 -6.52 -41.09 6.96
N GLY A 226 -7.41 -40.62 7.84
CA GLY A 226 -8.38 -41.44 8.56
C GLY A 226 -9.72 -41.63 7.86
N ILE A 227 -9.90 -41.13 6.63
CA ILE A 227 -11.22 -41.04 5.98
C ILE A 227 -11.94 -42.38 5.88
N ARG A 228 -11.19 -43.47 5.65
CA ARG A 228 -11.73 -44.82 5.58
C ARG A 228 -12.36 -45.24 6.91
N ASP A 229 -11.65 -45.04 8.02
CA ASP A 229 -12.12 -45.41 9.36
C ASP A 229 -13.31 -44.54 9.79
N ILE A 230 -13.31 -43.27 9.38
CA ILE A 230 -14.41 -42.33 9.64
C ILE A 230 -15.70 -42.78 8.95
N ILE A 231 -15.60 -43.19 7.68
CA ILE A 231 -16.75 -43.68 6.90
C ILE A 231 -17.25 -45.02 7.46
N LEU A 232 -16.34 -45.95 7.77
CA LEU A 232 -16.68 -47.26 8.32
C LEU A 232 -17.42 -47.15 9.66
N ASN A 233 -16.98 -46.22 10.53
CA ASN A 233 -17.59 -46.00 11.84
C ASN A 233 -18.76 -45.00 11.82
N ARG A 234 -19.17 -44.50 10.65
CA ARG A 234 -20.18 -43.42 10.50
C ARG A 234 -19.92 -42.21 11.40
N ALA A 235 -18.66 -41.90 11.65
CA ALA A 235 -18.24 -40.85 12.59
C ALA A 235 -18.25 -39.44 11.99
N THR A 236 -18.78 -39.26 10.78
CA THR A 236 -18.72 -38.00 10.02
C THR A 236 -19.25 -36.80 10.82
N VAL A 237 -20.36 -36.97 11.54
CA VAL A 237 -20.98 -35.89 12.35
C VAL A 237 -20.08 -35.42 13.50
N PHE A 238 -19.35 -36.34 14.13
CA PHE A 238 -18.38 -36.01 15.17
C PHE A 238 -17.21 -35.19 14.59
N TRP A 239 -16.71 -35.58 13.42
CA TRP A 239 -15.61 -34.88 12.76
C TRP A 239 -16.02 -33.50 12.23
N THR A 240 -17.24 -33.34 11.72
CA THR A 240 -17.75 -32.02 11.30
C THR A 240 -17.91 -31.07 12.49
N GLY A 241 -18.41 -31.55 13.64
CA GLY A 241 -18.50 -30.72 14.85
C GLY A 241 -17.12 -30.32 15.40
N ARG A 242 -16.13 -31.21 15.32
CA ARG A 242 -14.74 -30.91 15.72
C ARG A 242 -14.09 -29.87 14.80
N LEU A 243 -14.35 -29.92 13.48
CA LEU A 243 -13.90 -28.90 12.53
C LEU A 243 -14.55 -27.54 12.82
N GLU A 244 -15.86 -27.52 13.08
CA GLU A 244 -16.59 -26.29 13.37
C GLU A 244 -16.03 -25.61 14.63
N ALA A 245 -15.81 -26.38 15.71
CA ALA A 245 -15.20 -25.87 16.94
C ALA A 245 -13.76 -25.34 16.72
N ALA A 246 -12.96 -26.02 15.89
CA ALA A 246 -11.60 -25.60 15.56
C ALA A 246 -11.57 -24.34 14.67
N SER A 247 -12.45 -24.26 13.68
CA SER A 247 -12.49 -23.17 12.69
C SER A 247 -13.20 -21.91 13.22
N ASP A 248 -14.13 -22.02 14.18
CA ASP A 248 -14.86 -20.84 14.69
C ASP A 248 -13.93 -19.82 15.37
N ARG A 249 -12.82 -20.27 15.97
CA ARG A 249 -11.77 -19.37 16.48
C ARG A 249 -10.97 -18.70 15.35
N SER A 250 -10.66 -19.45 14.29
CA SER A 250 -10.01 -18.94 13.07
C SER A 250 -10.89 -17.89 12.39
N ARG A 251 -12.18 -18.19 12.21
CA ARG A 251 -13.20 -17.29 11.65
C ARG A 251 -13.30 -15.98 12.41
N ARG A 252 -13.41 -16.01 13.74
CA ARG A 252 -13.48 -14.79 14.57
C ARG A 252 -12.24 -13.91 14.42
N LEU A 253 -11.05 -14.50 14.41
CA LEU A 253 -9.80 -13.77 14.23
C LEU A 253 -9.64 -13.24 12.81
N TYR A 254 -10.06 -13.99 11.80
CA TYR A 254 -10.05 -13.56 10.40
C TYR A 254 -11.01 -12.39 10.15
N VAL A 255 -12.23 -12.45 10.67
CA VAL A 255 -13.19 -11.33 10.62
C VAL A 255 -12.61 -10.11 11.33
N SER A 256 -12.03 -10.30 12.52
CA SER A 256 -11.40 -9.20 13.23
C SER A 256 -10.24 -8.59 12.42
N ASP A 257 -9.38 -9.42 11.82
CA ASP A 257 -8.28 -8.97 10.97
C ASP A 257 -8.76 -8.16 9.76
N LEU A 258 -9.78 -8.64 9.04
CA LEU A 258 -10.37 -7.92 7.91
C LEU A 258 -10.95 -6.55 8.33
N VAL A 259 -11.66 -6.51 9.45
CA VAL A 259 -12.19 -5.24 9.99
C VAL A 259 -11.04 -4.30 10.34
N TRP A 260 -10.00 -4.79 11.02
CA TRP A 260 -8.84 -3.99 11.41
C TRP A 260 -7.99 -3.52 10.24
N GLN A 261 -8.00 -4.23 9.12
CA GLN A 261 -7.36 -3.78 7.88
C GLN A 261 -8.13 -2.62 7.22
N ALA A 262 -9.46 -2.56 7.38
CA ALA A 262 -10.29 -1.48 6.83
C ALA A 262 -10.29 -0.21 7.69
N VAL A 263 -10.12 -0.33 9.01
CA VAL A 263 -10.17 0.79 9.97
C VAL A 263 -9.22 1.96 9.63
N PRO A 264 -7.93 1.74 9.28
CA PRO A 264 -7.02 2.84 8.98
C PRO A 264 -7.49 3.74 7.82
N GLY A 265 -8.07 3.15 6.77
CA GLY A 265 -8.56 3.91 5.61
C GLY A 265 -9.72 4.83 6.00
N VAL A 266 -10.72 4.27 6.70
CA VAL A 266 -11.90 5.02 7.17
C VAL A 266 -11.49 6.12 8.15
N LEU A 267 -10.54 5.85 9.06
CA LEU A 267 -10.05 6.86 10.00
C LEU A 267 -9.38 8.04 9.30
N ILE A 268 -8.57 7.79 8.27
CA ILE A 268 -7.92 8.86 7.49
C ILE A 268 -8.98 9.72 6.80
N GLU A 269 -10.01 9.10 6.22
CA GLU A 269 -11.08 9.81 5.53
C GLU A 269 -11.89 10.70 6.49
N VAL A 270 -12.30 10.16 7.64
CA VAL A 270 -13.00 10.93 8.66
C VAL A 270 -12.13 12.08 9.18
N LEU A 271 -10.85 11.83 9.46
CA LEU A 271 -9.92 12.88 9.91
C LEU A 271 -9.74 13.97 8.84
N PHE A 272 -9.64 13.58 7.57
CA PHE A 272 -9.50 14.51 6.46
C PHE A 272 -10.73 15.41 6.33
N PHE A 273 -11.93 14.84 6.27
CA PHE A 273 -13.16 15.61 6.14
C PHE A 273 -13.48 16.44 7.39
N ALA A 274 -13.22 15.90 8.59
CA ALA A 274 -13.36 16.66 9.83
C ALA A 274 -12.38 17.85 9.89
N GLY A 275 -11.12 17.63 9.51
CA GLY A 275 -10.10 18.68 9.45
C GLY A 275 -10.41 19.76 8.42
N LEU A 276 -10.84 19.36 7.22
CA LEU A 276 -11.27 20.27 6.16
C LEU A 276 -12.48 21.11 6.62
N SER A 277 -13.48 20.46 7.20
CA SER A 277 -14.68 21.13 7.73
C SER A 277 -14.33 22.12 8.83
N ALA A 278 -13.48 21.73 9.79
CA ALA A 278 -13.02 22.60 10.85
C ALA A 278 -12.25 23.82 10.30
N LEU A 279 -11.41 23.61 9.28
CA LEU A 279 -10.67 24.69 8.63
C LEU A 279 -11.60 25.67 7.90
N VAL A 280 -12.59 25.17 7.15
CA VAL A 280 -13.60 26.01 6.50
C VAL A 280 -14.41 26.80 7.53
N VAL A 281 -14.85 26.16 8.61
CA VAL A 281 -15.58 26.84 9.70
C VAL A 281 -14.70 27.89 10.37
N TYR A 282 -13.43 27.59 10.65
CA TYR A 282 -12.49 28.53 11.25
C TYR A 282 -12.27 29.78 10.38
N TYR A 283 -12.03 29.59 9.07
CA TYR A 283 -11.90 30.72 8.14
C TYR A 283 -13.20 31.51 8.01
N ARG A 284 -14.37 30.85 8.04
CA ARG A 284 -15.68 31.53 8.03
C ARG A 284 -15.91 32.38 9.28
N LEU A 285 -15.48 31.90 10.45
CA LEU A 285 -15.60 32.62 11.71
C LEU A 285 -14.64 33.83 11.76
N GLN A 286 -13.43 33.70 11.23
CA GLN A 286 -12.49 34.82 11.10
C GLN A 286 -12.89 35.85 10.05
N ALA A 287 -13.46 35.42 8.92
CA ALA A 287 -13.98 36.31 7.87
C ALA A 287 -15.28 37.04 8.28
N GLY A 288 -15.71 36.91 9.55
CA GLY A 288 -16.80 37.69 10.10
C GLY A 288 -18.16 37.36 9.48
N GLY A 289 -18.56 36.08 9.46
CA GLY A 289 -19.98 35.67 9.52
C GLY A 289 -20.98 36.21 8.48
N SER A 290 -20.58 36.97 7.46
CA SER A 290 -21.51 37.52 6.47
C SER A 290 -21.54 36.64 5.24
N SER A 291 -22.43 35.64 5.25
CA SER A 291 -22.85 34.89 4.06
C SER A 291 -23.58 35.75 3.01
N GLY A 292 -23.52 37.09 3.10
CA GLY A 292 -24.17 38.05 2.20
C GLY A 292 -23.25 38.73 1.17
N THR A 293 -21.93 38.54 1.22
CA THR A 293 -20.98 39.27 0.33
C THR A 293 -20.28 38.43 -0.73
N LEU A 294 -20.54 37.12 -0.81
CA LEU A 294 -20.04 36.28 -1.91
C LEU A 294 -20.98 36.22 -3.12
N LEU A 295 -22.27 36.60 -2.97
CA LEU A 295 -23.23 36.72 -4.07
C LEU A 295 -23.17 38.07 -4.83
N PRO A 296 -22.93 39.25 -4.21
CA PRO A 296 -22.93 40.52 -4.94
C PRO A 296 -21.68 40.73 -5.82
N VAL A 297 -20.55 40.08 -5.51
CA VAL A 297 -19.32 40.22 -6.32
C VAL A 297 -19.43 39.47 -7.65
N MET A 298 -20.28 38.44 -7.75
CA MET A 298 -20.62 37.81 -9.03
C MET A 298 -21.78 38.51 -9.75
N ALA A 299 -22.72 39.14 -9.03
CA ALA A 299 -23.83 39.88 -9.65
C ALA A 299 -23.42 41.26 -10.20
N ALA A 300 -22.48 41.97 -9.55
CA ALA A 300 -22.07 43.32 -9.95
C ALA A 300 -21.16 43.38 -11.19
N ARG A 301 -20.74 42.24 -11.76
CA ARG A 301 -19.95 42.17 -13.02
C ARG A 301 -20.77 41.76 -14.24
N CYS A 302 -22.09 41.59 -14.12
CA CYS A 302 -22.97 41.26 -15.25
C CYS A 302 -23.80 42.45 -15.75
N THR A 303 -23.59 43.66 -15.24
CA THR A 303 -24.37 44.86 -15.64
C THR A 303 -23.53 46.08 -16.05
N ASP A 304 -22.22 45.91 -16.31
CA ASP A 304 -21.41 46.90 -17.04
C ASP A 304 -20.65 46.23 -18.20
#